data_AF-A0A8N4F469-F1
#
_entry.id   AF-A0A8N4F469-F1
#
_cell.length_a   1.000
_cell.length_b   1.000
_cell.length_c   1.000
_cell.angle_alpha   90.00
_cell.angle_beta   90.00
_cell.angle_gamma   90.00
#
_symmetry.space_group_name_H-M   'P 1'
#
loop_
_entity.id
_entity.type
_entity.pdbx_description
1 polymer ?
#
loop_
_entity_poly.entity_id
_entity_poly.type
_entity_poly.pdbx_seq_one_letter_code
_entity_poly.pdbx_strand_id
1 'polypeptide(L)'
;MLHHPCTIPDSFTFPSPLKACARLLAFSEGEALHGQTVKLGLDADLCIKTTAITMYSAFGDVNSARQVFDDMAKKKNIVWTSMIGGYARNQSPREALLLLSMMEEGLEADDATIASALLACAELEDLDHGKKLHCRIRKLGMRISVVLGTALVGRYAKCGEIAAAREVFDALPERNVLTWSAMISGRAQNDQGEEALRLFNKRVTEGDNKPNEITVMAKLSACVQTGDLSIGKWVHAYIHRTQMGYSIWIELFTY
;
A
#
# COMPACT_ATOMS: atom_id res chain seq x y z
N MET A 1 -36.62 32.06 10.14
CA MET A 1 -35.46 31.49 10.86
C MET A 1 -35.77 30.02 11.12
N LEU A 2 -35.25 29.12 10.29
CA LEU A 2 -35.39 27.68 10.52
C LEU A 2 -34.31 27.26 11.52
N HIS A 3 -34.73 26.99 12.76
CA HIS A 3 -33.91 26.25 13.71
C HIS A 3 -33.73 24.83 13.16
N HIS A 4 -32.60 24.56 12.52
CA HIS A 4 -32.12 23.18 12.41
C HIS A 4 -31.83 22.70 13.83
N PRO A 5 -32.37 21.55 14.28
CA PRO A 5 -32.00 20.99 15.56
C PRO A 5 -30.49 20.74 15.52
N CYS A 6 -29.73 21.40 16.40
CA CYS A 6 -28.32 21.11 16.61
C CYS A 6 -28.24 19.66 17.10
N THR A 7 -28.01 18.72 16.18
CA THR A 7 -27.61 17.37 16.54
C THR A 7 -26.28 17.50 17.26
N ILE A 8 -26.28 17.26 18.56
CA ILE A 8 -25.05 17.23 19.36
C ILE A 8 -24.15 16.18 18.72
N PRO A 9 -22.99 16.57 18.16
CA PRO A 9 -22.10 15.63 17.49
C PRO A 9 -21.65 14.56 18.49
N ASP A 10 -21.85 13.30 18.13
CA ASP A 10 -21.46 12.13 18.91
C ASP A 10 -20.25 11.41 18.27
N SER A 11 -19.82 10.29 18.85
CA SER A 11 -18.69 9.50 18.34
C SER A 11 -18.91 8.92 16.94
N PHE A 12 -20.12 8.97 16.39
CA PHE A 12 -20.46 8.54 15.04
C PHE A 12 -20.52 9.70 14.03
N THR A 13 -20.59 10.94 14.50
CA THR A 13 -20.72 12.13 13.64
C THR A 13 -19.38 12.54 13.01
N PHE A 14 -18.27 12.41 13.75
CA PHE A 14 -16.95 12.87 13.32
C PHE A 14 -16.12 11.93 12.43
N PRO A 15 -16.25 10.59 12.49
CA PRO A 15 -15.45 9.71 11.64
C PRO A 15 -15.61 9.96 10.15
N SER A 16 -16.82 10.28 9.69
CA SER A 16 -17.10 10.53 8.27
C SER A 16 -16.42 11.81 7.73
N PRO A 17 -16.56 12.98 8.39
CA PRO A 17 -15.79 14.18 8.06
C PRO A 17 -14.27 13.98 8.13
N LEU A 18 -13.75 13.33 9.18
CA LEU A 18 -12.30 13.10 9.31
C LEU A 18 -11.76 12.21 8.17
N LYS A 19 -12.51 11.18 7.77
CA LYS A 19 -12.18 10.37 6.58
C LYS A 19 -12.22 11.17 5.29
N ALA A 20 -13.15 12.12 5.17
CA ALA A 20 -13.20 13.01 4.01
C ALA A 20 -11.98 13.94 3.96
N CYS A 21 -11.60 14.54 5.09
CA CYS A 21 -10.38 15.34 5.20
C CYS A 21 -9.14 14.53 4.83
N ALA A 22 -9.01 13.30 5.33
CA ALA A 22 -7.90 12.40 4.99
C ALA A 22 -7.80 12.14 3.47
N ARG A 23 -8.94 11.94 2.80
CA ARG A 23 -8.99 11.69 1.35
C ARG A 23 -8.72 12.94 0.51
N LEU A 24 -9.13 14.11 1.00
CA LEU A 24 -8.99 15.40 0.32
C LEU A 24 -7.69 16.12 0.67
N LEU A 25 -6.89 15.56 1.58
CA LEU A 25 -5.70 16.21 2.14
C LEU A 25 -6.00 17.60 2.75
N ALA A 26 -7.20 17.76 3.31
CA ALA A 26 -7.66 19.00 3.95
C ALA A 26 -7.09 19.10 5.37
N PHE A 27 -5.81 19.47 5.47
CA PHE A 27 -5.01 19.46 6.70
C PHE A 27 -5.63 20.32 7.81
N SER A 28 -5.88 21.60 7.53
CA SER A 28 -6.40 22.59 8.48
C SER A 28 -7.77 22.19 9.05
N GLU A 29 -8.67 21.72 8.18
CA GLU A 29 -10.02 21.32 8.54
C GLU A 29 -9.98 20.01 9.33
N GLY A 30 -9.11 19.07 8.95
CA GLY A 30 -8.90 17.81 9.67
C GLY A 30 -8.40 18.04 11.10
N GLU A 31 -7.39 18.90 11.28
CA GLU A 31 -6.89 19.28 12.60
C GLU A 31 -7.94 19.99 13.44
N ALA A 32 -8.70 20.92 12.85
CA ALA A 32 -9.77 21.63 13.54
C ALA A 32 -10.87 20.66 14.00
N LEU A 33 -11.26 19.70 13.15
CA LEU A 33 -12.24 18.67 13.48
C LEU A 33 -11.74 17.74 14.59
N HIS A 34 -10.49 17.29 14.51
CA HIS A 34 -9.92 16.47 15.58
C HIS A 34 -9.84 17.24 16.90
N GLY A 35 -9.40 18.50 16.89
CA GLY A 35 -9.42 19.37 18.06
C GLY A 35 -10.81 19.56 18.65
N GLN A 36 -11.85 19.60 17.82
CA GLN A 36 -13.24 19.64 18.28
C GLN A 36 -13.65 18.34 18.97
N THR A 37 -13.23 17.16 18.45
CA THR A 37 -13.50 15.88 19.13
C THR A 37 -12.88 15.83 20.54
N VAL A 38 -11.67 16.36 20.70
CA VAL A 38 -10.99 16.47 22.00
C VAL A 38 -11.74 17.42 22.93
N LYS A 39 -12.15 18.60 22.45
CA LYS A 39 -12.93 19.57 23.25
C LYS A 39 -14.27 19.02 23.72
N LEU A 40 -14.89 18.13 22.94
CA LEU A 40 -16.15 17.48 23.29
C LEU A 40 -15.96 16.24 24.18
N GLY A 41 -14.72 15.87 24.54
CA GLY A 41 -14.42 14.68 25.35
C GLY A 41 -14.71 13.36 24.64
N LEU A 42 -14.74 13.38 23.30
CA LEU A 42 -14.95 12.18 22.47
C LEU A 42 -13.63 11.46 22.16
N ASP A 43 -12.51 11.99 22.65
CA ASP A 43 -11.17 11.46 22.40
C ASP A 43 -10.96 10.07 23.01
N ALA A 44 -11.70 9.67 24.05
CA ALA A 44 -11.64 8.31 24.57
C ALA A 44 -12.18 7.24 23.59
N ASP A 45 -12.93 7.65 22.56
CA ASP A 45 -13.53 6.73 21.60
C ASP A 45 -12.49 6.13 20.64
N LEU A 46 -12.49 4.80 20.57
CA LEU A 46 -11.58 4.02 19.73
C LEU A 46 -11.70 4.36 18.24
N CYS A 47 -12.92 4.58 17.73
CA CYS A 47 -13.18 4.90 16.34
C CYS A 47 -12.63 6.28 15.98
N ILE A 48 -12.83 7.26 16.87
CA ILE A 48 -12.29 8.62 16.70
C ILE A 48 -10.76 8.58 16.65
N LYS A 49 -10.09 7.97 17.65
CA LYS A 49 -8.62 7.89 17.65
C LYS A 49 -8.06 7.12 16.45
N THR A 50 -8.66 5.99 16.08
CA THR A 50 -8.24 5.22 14.89
C THR A 50 -8.41 6.03 13.60
N THR A 51 -9.48 6.80 13.49
CA THR A 51 -9.73 7.67 12.33
C THR A 51 -8.74 8.83 12.29
N ALA A 52 -8.44 9.45 13.43
CA ALA A 52 -7.44 10.51 13.55
C ALA A 52 -6.03 10.02 13.17
N ILE A 53 -5.61 8.85 13.65
CA ILE A 53 -4.33 8.22 13.25
C ILE A 53 -4.26 8.06 11.73
N THR A 54 -5.33 7.55 11.12
CA THR A 54 -5.41 7.34 9.67
C THR A 54 -5.38 8.67 8.91
N MET A 55 -6.04 9.70 9.42
CA MET A 55 -6.06 11.04 8.85
C MET A 55 -4.68 11.70 8.89
N TYR A 56 -4.03 11.77 10.06
CA TYR A 56 -2.68 12.34 10.18
C TYR A 56 -1.67 11.57 9.35
N SER A 57 -1.77 10.23 9.30
CA SER A 57 -0.94 9.41 8.41
C SER A 57 -1.16 9.75 6.93
N ALA A 58 -2.38 10.08 6.51
CA ALA A 58 -2.65 10.49 5.14
C ALA A 58 -2.05 11.87 4.80
N PHE A 59 -1.91 12.73 5.80
CA PHE A 59 -1.23 14.03 5.66
C PHE A 59 0.30 13.95 5.67
N GLY A 60 0.87 12.77 5.95
CA GLY A 60 2.31 12.60 6.16
C GLY A 60 2.79 12.99 7.55
N ASP A 61 1.91 13.48 8.42
CA ASP A 61 2.23 13.82 9.80
C ASP A 61 2.15 12.57 10.70
N VAL A 62 3.13 11.68 10.53
CA VAL A 62 3.24 10.47 11.35
C VAL A 62 3.52 10.75 12.83
N ASN A 63 4.02 11.94 13.17
CA ASN A 63 4.31 12.31 14.55
C ASN A 63 3.01 12.59 15.32
N SER A 64 2.09 13.36 14.75
CA SER A 64 0.76 13.57 15.33
C SER A 64 -0.03 12.25 15.38
N ALA A 65 0.07 11.42 14.34
CA ALA A 65 -0.51 10.08 14.35
C ALA A 65 0.05 9.22 15.51
N ARG A 66 1.37 9.27 15.73
CA ARG A 66 2.04 8.56 16.83
C ARG A 66 1.60 9.06 18.18
N GLN A 67 1.45 10.37 18.37
CA GLN A 67 0.98 10.96 19.62
C GLN A 67 -0.41 10.45 19.97
N VAL A 68 -1.35 10.49 19.02
CA VAL A 68 -2.71 9.96 19.23
C VAL A 68 -2.67 8.47 19.59
N PHE A 69 -1.80 7.70 18.94
CA PHE A 69 -1.59 6.28 19.25
C PHE A 69 -1.05 6.10 20.68
N ASP A 70 -0.03 6.86 21.09
CA ASP A 70 0.57 6.77 22.42
C ASP A 70 -0.41 7.08 23.54
N ASP A 71 -1.25 8.10 23.35
CA ASP A 71 -2.28 8.53 24.29
C ASP A 71 -3.39 7.49 24.51
N MET A 72 -3.36 6.34 23.82
CA MET A 72 -4.32 5.24 24.03
C MET A 72 -3.86 4.29 25.13
N ALA A 73 -4.58 4.27 26.27
CA ALA A 73 -4.29 3.34 27.36
C ALA A 73 -4.50 1.85 26.98
N LYS A 74 -5.53 1.56 26.17
CA LYS A 74 -5.79 0.21 25.65
C LYS A 74 -5.87 0.24 24.13
N LYS A 75 -4.96 -0.48 23.48
CA LYS A 75 -4.86 -0.55 22.02
C LYS A 75 -5.41 -1.91 21.57
N LYS A 76 -6.43 -1.89 20.71
CA LYS A 76 -6.93 -3.10 20.01
C LYS A 76 -6.16 -3.28 18.69
N ASN A 77 -6.25 -4.46 18.06
CA ASN A 77 -5.57 -4.77 16.79
C ASN A 77 -5.69 -3.66 15.74
N ILE A 78 -6.90 -3.13 15.52
CA ILE A 78 -7.15 -2.10 14.51
C ILE A 78 -6.28 -0.85 14.69
N VAL A 79 -5.96 -0.47 15.92
CA VAL A 79 -5.12 0.70 16.22
C VAL A 79 -3.66 0.44 15.82
N TRP A 80 -3.16 -0.76 16.12
CA TRP A 80 -1.84 -1.21 15.69
C TRP A 80 -1.75 -1.27 14.17
N THR A 81 -2.74 -1.89 13.52
CA THR A 81 -2.82 -1.98 12.05
C THR A 81 -2.81 -0.60 11.40
N SER A 82 -3.60 0.35 11.91
CA SER A 82 -3.64 1.72 11.41
C SER A 82 -2.28 2.42 11.53
N MET A 83 -1.62 2.30 12.69
CA MET A 83 -0.32 2.97 12.91
C MET A 83 0.82 2.32 12.11
N ILE A 84 0.90 0.98 12.07
CA ILE A 84 1.88 0.23 11.27
C ILE A 84 1.72 0.58 9.79
N GLY A 85 0.48 0.60 9.29
CA GLY A 85 0.19 1.03 7.93
C GLY A 85 0.53 2.50 7.68
N GLY A 86 0.32 3.37 8.67
CA GLY A 86 0.71 4.78 8.62
C GLY A 86 2.21 4.96 8.43
N TYR A 87 3.02 4.27 9.24
CA TYR A 87 4.48 4.28 9.11
C TYR A 87 4.98 3.70 7.78
N ALA A 88 4.41 2.56 7.36
CA ALA A 88 4.82 1.90 6.12
C ALA A 88 4.59 2.77 4.87
N ARG A 89 3.59 3.66 4.88
CA ARG A 89 3.30 4.57 3.75
C ARG A 89 4.08 5.87 3.77
N ASN A 90 4.66 6.24 4.91
CA ASN A 90 5.31 7.54 5.13
C ASN A 90 6.82 7.40 5.37
N GLN A 91 7.46 6.52 4.59
CA GLN A 91 8.92 6.33 4.59
C GLN A 91 9.53 6.07 5.98
N SER A 92 8.75 5.50 6.90
CA SER A 92 9.19 5.13 8.25
C SER A 92 9.13 3.61 8.46
N PRO A 93 9.79 2.80 7.60
CA PRO A 93 9.61 1.36 7.61
C PRO A 93 10.21 0.66 8.85
N ARG A 94 11.22 1.25 9.49
CA ARG A 94 11.83 0.66 10.70
C ARG A 94 10.85 0.74 11.87
N GLU A 95 10.19 1.87 12.02
CA GLU A 95 9.17 2.15 13.02
C GLU A 95 7.97 1.21 12.85
N ALA A 96 7.56 0.94 11.59
CA ALA A 96 6.51 -0.04 11.31
C ALA A 96 6.86 -1.45 11.82
N LEU A 97 8.11 -1.90 11.59
CA LEU A 97 8.57 -3.23 12.03
C LEU A 97 8.80 -3.32 13.54
N LEU A 98 9.33 -2.25 14.14
CA LEU A 98 9.42 -2.14 15.61
C LEU A 98 8.03 -2.24 16.23
N LEU A 99 7.06 -1.52 15.69
CA LEU A 99 5.71 -1.52 16.22
C LEU A 99 5.01 -2.87 16.06
N LEU A 100 5.28 -3.59 14.97
CA LEU A 100 4.85 -4.98 14.81
C LEU A 100 5.44 -5.86 15.92
N SER A 101 6.75 -5.77 16.19
CA SER A 101 7.39 -6.60 17.22
C SER A 101 6.79 -6.38 18.62
N MET A 102 6.40 -5.14 18.94
CA MET A 102 5.74 -4.80 20.20
C MET A 102 4.29 -5.34 20.28
N MET A 103 3.57 -5.39 19.15
CA MET A 103 2.21 -5.93 19.10
C MET A 103 2.17 -7.42 19.48
N GLU A 104 3.20 -8.15 19.05
CA GLU A 104 3.30 -9.61 19.18
C GLU A 104 3.47 -10.09 20.64
N GLU A 105 3.70 -9.19 21.60
CA GLU A 105 3.75 -9.50 23.03
C GLU A 105 2.36 -9.71 23.67
N GLY A 106 1.26 -9.54 22.93
CA GLY A 106 -0.09 -9.78 23.47
C GLY A 106 -1.25 -9.78 22.47
N LEU A 107 -1.01 -9.55 21.18
CA LEU A 107 -2.04 -9.50 20.14
C LEU A 107 -1.54 -10.16 18.84
N GLU A 108 -2.42 -10.91 18.16
CA GLU A 108 -2.11 -11.49 16.86
C GLU A 108 -2.35 -10.49 15.73
N ALA A 109 -1.33 -10.33 14.87
CA ALA A 109 -1.40 -9.51 13.66
C ALA A 109 -2.32 -10.15 12.61
N ASP A 110 -3.19 -9.34 12.01
CA ASP A 110 -4.06 -9.76 10.91
C ASP A 110 -3.39 -9.57 9.52
N ASP A 111 -4.07 -10.03 8.47
CA ASP A 111 -3.60 -9.91 7.07
C ASP A 111 -3.15 -8.49 6.70
N ALA A 112 -3.90 -7.47 7.12
CA ALA A 112 -3.62 -6.07 6.80
C ALA A 112 -2.37 -5.56 7.53
N THR A 113 -2.16 -6.00 8.76
CA THR A 113 -0.98 -5.70 9.57
C THR A 113 0.27 -6.32 8.94
N ILE A 114 0.19 -7.60 8.58
CA ILE A 114 1.31 -8.30 7.93
C ILE A 114 1.61 -7.71 6.54
N ALA A 115 0.59 -7.37 5.75
CA ALA A 115 0.79 -6.72 4.46
C ALA A 115 1.49 -5.35 4.59
N SER A 116 1.13 -4.57 5.62
CA SER A 116 1.79 -3.28 5.92
C SER A 116 3.25 -3.48 6.35
N ALA A 117 3.53 -4.50 7.15
CA ALA A 117 4.91 -4.84 7.53
C ALA A 117 5.74 -5.33 6.34
N LEU A 118 5.17 -6.12 5.43
CA LEU A 118 5.84 -6.53 4.19
C LEU A 118 6.16 -5.34 3.28
N LEU A 119 5.26 -4.34 3.21
CA LEU A 119 5.53 -3.09 2.51
C LEU A 119 6.73 -2.37 3.13
N ALA A 120 6.77 -2.24 4.46
CA ALA A 120 7.91 -1.66 5.16
C ALA A 120 9.22 -2.41 4.90
N CYS A 121 9.21 -3.76 4.93
CA CYS A 121 10.38 -4.55 4.56
C CYS A 121 10.83 -4.34 3.11
N ALA A 122 9.88 -4.07 2.20
CA ALA A 122 10.17 -3.86 0.79
C ALA A 122 10.89 -2.52 0.54
N GLU A 123 10.57 -1.49 1.32
CA GLU A 123 11.26 -0.19 1.29
C GLU A 123 12.66 -0.25 1.93
N LEU A 124 12.87 -1.13 2.90
CA LEU A 124 14.20 -1.33 3.51
C LEU A 124 15.12 -2.26 2.74
N GLU A 125 14.61 -2.91 1.68
CA GLU A 125 15.29 -4.02 1.00
C GLU A 125 15.77 -5.12 1.98
N ASP A 126 15.16 -5.21 3.16
CA ASP A 126 15.52 -6.15 4.23
C ASP A 126 14.91 -7.55 4.00
N LEU A 127 15.63 -8.40 3.28
CA LEU A 127 15.12 -9.69 2.80
C LEU A 127 14.86 -10.66 3.96
N ASP A 128 15.69 -10.58 5.00
CA ASP A 128 15.62 -11.48 6.14
C ASP A 128 14.33 -11.26 6.93
N HIS A 129 13.92 -10.00 7.14
CA HIS A 129 12.62 -9.72 7.75
C HIS A 129 11.46 -10.17 6.87
N GLY A 130 11.55 -9.98 5.54
CA GLY A 130 10.55 -10.49 4.59
C GLY A 130 10.39 -12.02 4.66
N LYS A 131 11.51 -12.76 4.70
CA LYS A 131 11.54 -14.23 4.85
C LYS A 131 10.97 -14.66 6.21
N LYS A 132 11.30 -13.96 7.31
CA LYS A 132 10.74 -14.22 8.64
C LYS A 132 9.22 -14.05 8.66
N LEU A 133 8.71 -12.96 8.07
CA LEU A 133 7.27 -12.72 7.95
C LEU A 133 6.59 -13.80 7.09
N HIS A 134 7.18 -14.20 5.97
CA HIS A 134 6.64 -15.29 5.14
C HIS A 134 6.59 -16.63 5.90
N CYS A 135 7.66 -16.95 6.64
CA CYS A 135 7.67 -18.13 7.51
C CYS A 135 6.59 -18.06 8.60
N ARG A 136 6.36 -16.87 9.16
CA ARG A 136 5.31 -16.63 10.16
C ARG A 136 3.93 -16.89 9.58
N ILE A 137 3.61 -16.32 8.42
CA ILE A 137 2.35 -16.57 7.70
C ILE A 137 2.09 -18.08 7.56
N ARG A 138 3.12 -18.83 7.14
CA ARG A 138 3.03 -20.29 6.99
C ARG A 138 2.82 -21.01 8.32
N LYS A 139 3.54 -20.61 9.38
CA LYS A 139 3.42 -21.22 10.72
C LYS A 139 2.04 -20.98 11.35
N LEU A 140 1.46 -19.81 11.12
CA LEU A 140 0.12 -19.47 11.59
C LEU A 140 -1.00 -20.13 10.77
N GLY A 141 -0.66 -20.87 9.71
CA GLY A 141 -1.64 -21.48 8.81
C GLY A 141 -2.51 -20.44 8.09
N MET A 142 -2.05 -19.18 8.01
CA MET A 142 -2.79 -18.11 7.39
C MET A 142 -2.89 -18.37 5.88
N ARG A 143 -4.12 -18.31 5.36
CA ARG A 143 -4.33 -18.37 3.91
C ARG A 143 -3.76 -17.11 3.29
N ILE A 144 -2.83 -17.26 2.35
CA ILE A 144 -2.29 -16.13 1.59
C ILE A 144 -3.40 -15.57 0.69
N SER A 145 -4.00 -14.45 1.13
CA SER A 145 -4.94 -13.67 0.32
C SER A 145 -4.22 -13.04 -0.87
N VAL A 146 -4.96 -12.63 -1.91
CA VAL A 146 -4.37 -11.97 -3.10
C VAL A 146 -3.60 -10.71 -2.71
N VAL A 147 -4.08 -9.97 -1.69
CA VAL A 147 -3.39 -8.79 -1.14
C VAL A 147 -2.04 -9.19 -0.55
N LEU A 148 -2.03 -10.18 0.34
CA LEU A 148 -0.82 -10.64 1.02
C LEU A 148 0.18 -11.26 0.04
N GLY A 149 -0.30 -12.05 -0.91
CA GLY A 149 0.52 -12.63 -1.97
C GLY A 149 1.12 -11.58 -2.90
N THR A 150 0.36 -10.53 -3.26
CA THR A 150 0.88 -9.40 -4.04
C THR A 150 2.01 -8.69 -3.30
N ALA A 151 1.85 -8.46 -1.99
CA ALA A 151 2.89 -7.86 -1.15
C ALA A 151 4.15 -8.75 -1.08
N LEU A 152 4.00 -10.06 -0.87
CA LEU A 152 5.10 -11.02 -0.86
C LEU A 152 5.84 -11.08 -2.21
N VAL A 153 5.11 -11.12 -3.33
CA VAL A 153 5.68 -11.10 -4.68
C VAL A 153 6.52 -9.84 -4.89
N GLY A 154 5.95 -8.66 -4.62
CA GLY A 154 6.66 -7.39 -4.75
C GLY A 154 7.88 -7.31 -3.85
N ARG A 155 7.75 -7.82 -2.62
CA ARG A 155 8.85 -7.89 -1.65
C ARG A 155 10.00 -8.75 -2.18
N TYR A 156 9.77 -10.02 -2.50
CA TYR A 156 10.83 -10.90 -2.99
C TYR A 156 11.47 -10.36 -4.27
N ALA A 157 10.65 -9.81 -5.17
CA ALA A 157 11.15 -9.29 -6.43
C ALA A 157 12.04 -8.04 -6.25
N LYS A 158 11.67 -7.10 -5.37
CA LYS A 158 12.53 -5.94 -5.06
C LYS A 158 13.89 -6.34 -4.46
N CYS A 159 13.99 -7.51 -3.82
CA CYS A 159 15.27 -8.05 -3.32
C CYS A 159 15.99 -9.00 -4.28
N GLY A 160 15.53 -9.11 -5.52
CA GLY A 160 16.12 -10.00 -6.52
C GLY A 160 15.90 -11.49 -6.32
N GLU A 161 15.10 -11.89 -5.33
CA GLU A 161 14.70 -13.28 -5.09
C GLU A 161 13.53 -13.66 -6.01
N ILE A 162 13.73 -13.55 -7.32
CA ILE A 162 12.67 -13.76 -8.33
C ILE A 162 12.09 -15.18 -8.26
N ALA A 163 12.88 -16.19 -7.89
CA ALA A 163 12.41 -17.56 -7.72
C ALA A 163 11.34 -17.66 -6.62
N ALA A 164 11.62 -17.13 -5.43
CA ALA A 164 10.68 -17.09 -4.32
C ALA A 164 9.45 -16.23 -4.65
N ALA A 165 9.64 -15.10 -5.34
CA ALA A 165 8.52 -14.30 -5.84
C ALA A 165 7.62 -15.14 -6.75
N ARG A 166 8.23 -15.95 -7.65
CA ARG A 166 7.50 -16.78 -8.60
C ARG A 166 6.74 -17.91 -7.94
N GLU A 167 7.32 -18.55 -6.93
CA GLU A 167 6.63 -19.57 -6.13
C GLU A 167 5.35 -19.02 -5.49
N VAL A 168 5.45 -17.85 -4.83
CA VAL A 168 4.27 -17.20 -4.22
C VAL A 168 3.25 -16.83 -5.29
N PHE A 169 3.70 -16.27 -6.42
CA PHE A 169 2.82 -15.92 -7.53
C PHE A 169 2.10 -17.14 -8.10
N ASP A 170 2.78 -18.26 -8.32
CA ASP A 170 2.20 -19.48 -8.87
C ASP A 170 1.25 -20.18 -7.88
N ALA A 171 1.47 -20.01 -6.57
CA ALA A 171 0.60 -20.54 -5.52
C ALA A 171 -0.73 -19.78 -5.34
N LEU A 172 -0.85 -18.56 -5.88
CA LEU A 172 -2.09 -17.78 -5.76
C LEU A 172 -3.22 -18.34 -6.64
N PRO A 173 -4.40 -18.65 -6.07
CA PRO A 173 -5.53 -19.18 -6.84
C PRO A 173 -6.12 -18.12 -7.78
N GLU A 174 -6.10 -16.86 -7.36
CA GLU A 174 -6.55 -15.71 -8.13
C GLU A 174 -5.45 -14.65 -8.15
N ARG A 175 -5.25 -14.00 -9.30
CA ARG A 175 -4.23 -12.97 -9.50
C ARG A 175 -4.90 -11.75 -10.09
N ASN A 176 -4.86 -10.64 -9.37
CA ASN A 176 -5.41 -9.39 -9.86
C ASN A 176 -4.36 -8.62 -10.67
N VAL A 177 -4.76 -7.49 -11.23
CA VAL A 177 -3.88 -6.59 -12.00
C VAL A 177 -2.60 -6.24 -11.22
N LEU A 178 -2.70 -5.99 -9.91
CA LEU A 178 -1.55 -5.62 -9.07
C LEU A 178 -0.57 -6.77 -8.89
N THR A 179 -1.05 -8.01 -8.71
CA THR A 179 -0.21 -9.21 -8.60
C THR A 179 0.63 -9.42 -9.86
N TRP A 180 0.01 -9.28 -11.03
CA TRP A 180 0.72 -9.35 -12.31
C TRP A 180 1.71 -8.20 -12.48
N SER A 181 1.33 -6.97 -12.16
CA SER A 181 2.22 -5.81 -12.23
C SER A 181 3.45 -6.01 -11.34
N ALA A 182 3.28 -6.46 -10.10
CA ALA A 182 4.39 -6.71 -9.17
C ALA A 182 5.39 -7.72 -9.74
N MET A 183 4.92 -8.82 -10.34
CA MET A 183 5.81 -9.83 -10.93
C MET A 183 6.52 -9.32 -12.20
N ILE A 184 5.79 -8.65 -13.10
CA ILE A 184 6.35 -8.15 -14.37
C ILE A 184 7.38 -7.06 -14.11
N SER A 185 7.04 -6.07 -13.27
CA SER A 185 7.98 -5.02 -12.86
C SER A 185 9.17 -5.60 -12.12
N GLY A 186 8.93 -6.57 -11.23
CA GLY A 186 9.98 -7.28 -10.52
C GLY A 186 11.01 -7.94 -11.44
N ARG A 187 10.56 -8.64 -12.48
CA ARG A 187 11.47 -9.25 -13.48
C ARG A 187 12.22 -8.21 -14.31
N ALA A 188 11.52 -7.16 -14.75
CA ALA A 188 12.16 -6.07 -15.48
C ALA A 188 13.25 -5.39 -14.63
N GLN A 189 13.01 -5.17 -13.33
CA GLN A 189 14.00 -4.56 -12.43
C GLN A 189 15.21 -5.47 -12.13
N ASN A 190 15.10 -6.77 -12.38
CA ASN A 190 16.17 -7.76 -12.16
C ASN A 190 16.77 -8.27 -13.47
N ASP A 191 16.80 -7.42 -14.51
CA ASP A 191 17.40 -7.69 -15.82
C ASP A 191 16.85 -8.94 -16.54
N GLN A 192 15.61 -9.33 -16.22
CA GLN A 192 14.90 -10.44 -16.87
C GLN A 192 13.82 -9.92 -17.83
N GLY A 193 14.20 -8.98 -18.69
CA GLY A 193 13.29 -8.31 -19.63
C GLY A 193 12.50 -9.28 -20.52
N GLU A 194 13.13 -10.33 -21.05
CA GLU A 194 12.43 -11.35 -21.86
C GLU A 194 11.31 -12.06 -21.09
N GLU A 195 11.57 -12.45 -19.84
CA GLU A 195 10.58 -13.11 -18.99
C GLU A 195 9.46 -12.15 -18.57
N ALA A 196 9.80 -10.87 -18.32
CA ALA A 196 8.83 -9.83 -18.06
C ALA A 196 7.86 -9.66 -19.26
N LEU A 197 8.38 -9.69 -20.49
CA LEU A 197 7.59 -9.63 -21.71
C LEU A 197 6.73 -10.89 -21.92
N ARG A 198 7.28 -12.08 -21.66
CA ARG A 198 6.52 -13.33 -21.69
C ARG A 198 5.33 -13.29 -20.74
N LEU A 199 5.54 -12.83 -19.49
CA LEU A 199 4.46 -12.68 -18.52
C LEU A 199 3.46 -11.59 -18.90
N PHE A 200 3.92 -10.47 -19.47
CA PHE A 200 3.05 -9.43 -20.00
C PHE A 200 2.09 -10.00 -21.06
N ASN A 201 2.65 -10.71 -22.04
CA ASN A 201 1.86 -11.27 -23.13
C ASN A 201 0.89 -12.33 -22.61
N LYS A 202 1.36 -13.20 -21.70
CA LYS A 202 0.50 -14.19 -21.02
C LYS A 202 -0.70 -13.52 -20.34
N ARG A 203 -0.48 -12.45 -19.57
CA ARG A 203 -1.56 -11.68 -18.93
C ARG A 203 -2.58 -11.17 -19.94
N VAL A 204 -2.12 -10.59 -21.06
CA VAL A 204 -3.00 -10.05 -22.10
C VAL A 204 -3.79 -11.17 -22.80
N THR A 205 -3.24 -12.37 -22.91
CA THR A 205 -3.94 -13.53 -23.50
C THR A 205 -4.92 -14.23 -22.56
N GLU A 206 -4.75 -14.11 -21.23
CA GLU A 206 -5.57 -14.81 -20.23
C GLU A 206 -6.86 -14.07 -19.81
N GLY A 207 -7.21 -12.93 -20.44
CA GLY A 207 -8.52 -12.27 -20.24
C GLY A 207 -8.53 -10.74 -20.46
N ASP A 208 -9.67 -10.10 -20.17
CA ASP A 208 -9.89 -8.64 -20.32
C ASP A 208 -9.23 -7.84 -19.19
N ASN A 209 -7.90 -7.85 -19.16
CA ASN A 209 -7.10 -7.13 -18.16
C ASN A 209 -6.18 -6.13 -18.84
N LYS A 210 -6.78 -5.00 -19.29
CA LYS A 210 -6.03 -3.85 -19.80
C LYS A 210 -4.77 -3.60 -18.95
N PRO A 211 -3.57 -3.61 -19.56
CA PRO A 211 -2.35 -3.20 -18.89
C PRO A 211 -2.55 -1.86 -18.18
N ASN A 212 -2.15 -1.77 -16.92
CA ASN A 212 -2.08 -0.50 -16.21
C ASN A 212 -0.73 0.17 -16.51
N GLU A 213 -0.59 1.43 -16.09
CA GLU A 213 0.62 2.23 -16.30
C GLU A 213 1.90 1.51 -15.83
N ILE A 214 1.86 0.94 -14.62
CA ILE A 214 3.00 0.21 -14.04
C ILE A 214 3.47 -0.93 -14.95
N THR A 215 2.52 -1.68 -15.54
CA THR A 215 2.84 -2.81 -16.41
C THR A 215 3.36 -2.36 -17.78
N VAL A 216 2.85 -1.23 -18.29
CA VAL A 216 3.34 -0.62 -19.53
C VAL A 216 4.76 -0.07 -19.35
N MET A 217 5.04 0.59 -18.22
CA MET A 217 6.39 1.05 -17.88
C MET A 217 7.37 -0.11 -17.74
N ALA A 218 6.97 -1.21 -17.09
CA ALA A 218 7.81 -2.40 -17.01
C ALA A 218 8.10 -3.02 -18.40
N LYS A 219 7.13 -2.99 -19.31
CA LYS A 219 7.33 -3.42 -20.71
C LYS A 219 8.29 -2.50 -21.47
N LEU A 220 8.27 -1.20 -21.19
CA LEU A 220 9.23 -0.23 -21.73
C LEU A 220 10.64 -0.48 -21.18
N SER A 221 10.79 -0.72 -19.88
CA SER A 221 12.08 -1.10 -19.28
C SER A 221 12.62 -2.39 -19.92
N ALA A 222 11.77 -3.39 -20.12
CA ALA A 222 12.15 -4.62 -20.82
C ALA A 222 12.55 -4.36 -22.29
N CYS A 223 11.90 -3.42 -22.99
CA CYS A 223 12.30 -3.00 -24.34
C CYS A 223 13.71 -2.43 -24.38
N VAL A 224 14.09 -1.62 -23.38
CA VAL A 224 15.44 -1.07 -23.26
C VAL A 224 16.46 -2.19 -23.07
N GLN A 225 16.13 -3.19 -22.24
CA GLN A 225 17.00 -4.34 -21.97
C GLN A 225 17.16 -5.27 -23.18
N THR A 226 16.11 -5.50 -23.96
CA THR A 226 16.17 -6.39 -25.13
C THR A 226 16.60 -5.68 -26.41
N GLY A 227 16.59 -4.34 -26.43
CA GLY A 227 16.88 -3.54 -27.62
C GLY A 227 15.81 -3.65 -28.73
N ASP A 228 14.64 -4.20 -28.44
CA ASP A 228 13.61 -4.49 -29.45
C ASP A 228 12.71 -3.27 -29.71
N LEU A 229 13.01 -2.54 -30.78
CA LEU A 229 12.26 -1.37 -31.23
C LEU A 229 10.76 -1.63 -31.49
N SER A 230 10.38 -2.87 -31.81
CA SER A 230 8.97 -3.21 -32.04
C SER A 230 8.13 -3.04 -30.76
N ILE A 231 8.73 -3.34 -29.61
CA ILE A 231 8.10 -3.19 -28.29
C ILE A 231 7.91 -1.72 -27.96
N GLY A 232 8.92 -0.88 -28.20
CA GLY A 232 8.84 0.57 -28.01
C GLY A 232 7.72 1.20 -28.86
N LYS A 233 7.61 0.80 -30.13
CA LYS A 233 6.50 1.24 -31.01
C LYS A 233 5.13 0.81 -30.48
N TRP A 234 5.02 -0.42 -29.97
CA TRP A 234 3.78 -0.92 -29.37
C TRP A 234 3.39 -0.11 -28.14
N VAL A 235 4.35 0.16 -27.23
CA VAL A 235 4.11 0.95 -26.01
C VAL A 235 3.66 2.36 -26.36
N HIS A 236 4.36 3.03 -27.28
CA HIS A 236 4.00 4.37 -27.74
C HIS A 236 2.57 4.42 -28.33
N ALA A 237 2.24 3.46 -29.21
CA ALA A 237 0.89 3.38 -29.79
C ALA A 237 -0.18 3.07 -28.74
N TYR A 238 0.13 2.23 -27.74
CA TYR A 238 -0.80 1.87 -26.67
C TYR A 238 -1.11 3.07 -25.78
N ILE A 239 -0.09 3.83 -25.35
CA ILE A 239 -0.22 5.05 -24.55
C ILE A 239 -1.10 6.07 -25.27
N HIS A 240 -0.82 6.33 -26.55
CA HIS A 240 -1.60 7.29 -27.34
C HIS A 240 -3.06 6.86 -27.53
N ARG A 241 -3.33 5.57 -27.75
CA ARG A 241 -4.71 5.06 -27.93
C ARG A 241 -5.52 5.05 -26.63
N THR A 242 -4.86 4.90 -25.49
CA THR A 242 -5.52 4.79 -24.18
C THR A 242 -5.54 6.10 -23.39
N GLN A 243 -4.88 7.16 -23.91
CA GLN A 243 -4.67 8.44 -23.21
C GLN A 243 -4.02 8.25 -21.82
N MET A 244 -3.21 7.20 -21.66
CA MET A 244 -2.59 6.84 -20.40
C MET A 244 -1.43 7.82 -20.10
N GLY A 245 -1.58 8.65 -19.05
CA GLY A 245 -0.48 9.44 -18.50
C GLY A 245 -0.29 10.89 -18.97
N TYR A 246 -1.28 11.57 -19.57
CA TYR A 246 -1.12 13.00 -19.93
C TYR A 246 -0.68 13.94 -18.76
N SER A 247 -0.73 13.51 -17.50
CA SER A 247 -0.23 14.23 -16.33
C SER A 247 1.25 13.99 -15.97
N ILE A 248 1.93 12.97 -16.51
CA ILE A 248 3.30 12.59 -16.12
C ILE A 248 4.32 12.87 -17.25
N TRP A 249 3.88 12.88 -18.52
CA TRP A 249 4.77 13.07 -19.68
C TRP A 249 5.23 14.52 -19.92
N ILE A 250 4.71 15.52 -19.20
CA ILE A 250 5.15 16.93 -19.33
C ILE A 250 6.49 17.20 -18.61
N GLU A 251 6.84 16.43 -17.57
CA GLU A 251 8.06 16.66 -16.79
C GLU A 251 9.32 15.97 -17.35
N LEU A 252 9.19 14.95 -18.20
CA LEU A 252 10.33 14.16 -18.69
C LEU A 252 10.87 14.57 -20.07
N PHE A 253 10.25 15.54 -20.75
CA PHE A 253 10.71 16.07 -22.05
C PHE A 253 10.96 17.59 -22.07
N THR A 254 11.07 18.21 -20.89
CA THR A 254 11.41 19.63 -20.75
C THR A 254 12.81 19.86 -20.18
N TYR A 255 13.83 19.13 -20.69
CA TYR A 255 15.24 19.55 -20.66
C TYR A 255 15.99 19.04 -21.88
#